data_AF-A0AAJ4NIM2-F1
#
_entry.id   AF-A0AAJ4NIM2-F1
#
_cell.length_a   1.000
_cell.length_b   1.000
_cell.length_c   1.000
_cell.angle_alpha   90.00
_cell.angle_beta   90.00
_cell.angle_gamma   90.00
#
_symmetry.space_group_name_H-M   'P 1'
#
loop_
_entity.id
_entity.type
_entity.pdbx_description
1 polymer ?
#
loop_
_entity_poly.entity_id
_entity_poly.type
_entity_poly.pdbx_seq_one_letter_code
_entity_poly.pdbx_strand_id
1 'polypeptide(L)'
;MSWQTDLQNASFRGVTFDVYNTKDSISREVATHEYPFIDGGDVMDLGRKPRNFRISAVFWGDNYKRDMDNLIAVLDEPGKGELVHPVHGSIPQAQCIEYSIGHEAENVDSCSLELVFLEGNTGTQLAQAHPEQLGDDIFDKINQLSERMSDLFEQVMAPVNKGVRYLAKGKAALSGMMNTLIIMRGDFNGAFSDGVNYLSYPRAFINDLQSVLDVRTSAVGDLLNLKFPGVINTQQSNGYKGYSSPFMASNTPQNGYLPNASQTINVEQGVNATTLLSAWSDSVAVVDELVSLPVALVQEERAATVPLPSNAQPADVQDLVVLYQVMAVAEIAAITTQVLADPVQPNQMSPADIELMVNEVRTLALQAIITLRTDYQPRTQSVSSDAEPIGLLWQGVVSSLKEVALGIQTLGLRVIEKRPPLTRKTLTAPANFHLLAHTWYGDYRRATELHRLNPQVRNPNFLQVGDIINAYAR
;
A
#
# COMPACT_ATOMS: atom_id res chain seq x y z
N MET A 1 -40.27 -23.32 10.17
CA MET A 1 -40.26 -24.57 10.97
C MET A 1 -38.98 -25.34 10.65
N SER A 2 -37.81 -24.97 11.20
CA SER A 2 -36.57 -25.76 11.02
C SER A 2 -35.78 -26.03 12.31
N TRP A 3 -36.18 -25.43 13.43
CA TRP A 3 -35.49 -25.61 14.73
C TRP A 3 -35.55 -27.04 15.27
N GLN A 4 -36.53 -27.86 14.87
CA GLN A 4 -36.67 -29.24 15.34
C GLN A 4 -35.86 -30.26 14.51
N THR A 5 -35.45 -29.89 13.30
CA THR A 5 -34.79 -30.80 12.34
C THR A 5 -33.32 -30.46 12.05
N ASP A 6 -32.84 -29.25 12.38
CA ASP A 6 -31.47 -28.78 12.10
C ASP A 6 -30.56 -28.68 13.35
N LEU A 7 -30.96 -29.27 14.49
CA LEU A 7 -30.13 -29.21 15.71
C LEU A 7 -28.85 -30.02 15.51
N GLN A 8 -27.71 -29.35 15.66
CA GLN A 8 -26.42 -30.02 15.67
C GLN A 8 -26.15 -30.64 17.04
N ASN A 9 -25.45 -31.78 17.05
CA ASN A 9 -24.96 -32.37 18.29
C ASN A 9 -23.93 -31.43 18.91
N ALA A 10 -24.22 -30.94 20.13
CA ALA A 10 -23.32 -30.01 20.79
C ALA A 10 -22.00 -30.71 21.11
N SER A 11 -20.89 -30.04 20.84
CA SER A 11 -19.58 -30.54 21.24
C SER A 11 -18.61 -29.42 21.56
N PHE A 12 -17.66 -29.70 22.45
CA PHE A 12 -16.56 -28.81 22.74
C PHE A 12 -15.25 -29.59 22.60
N ARG A 13 -14.36 -29.13 21.71
CA ARG A 13 -13.11 -29.83 21.33
C ARG A 13 -13.32 -31.33 21.03
N GLY A 14 -14.46 -31.67 20.43
CA GLY A 14 -14.80 -33.05 20.05
C GLY A 14 -15.50 -33.89 21.12
N VAL A 15 -15.67 -33.41 22.37
CA VAL A 15 -16.50 -34.09 23.38
C VAL A 15 -17.95 -33.67 23.21
N THR A 16 -18.84 -34.63 22.96
CA THR A 16 -20.28 -34.39 22.75
C THR A 16 -21.05 -34.34 24.05
N PHE A 17 -22.05 -33.46 24.12
CA PHE A 17 -22.96 -33.37 25.27
C PHE A 17 -24.38 -33.01 24.81
N ASP A 18 -25.39 -33.45 25.56
CA ASP A 18 -26.79 -33.17 25.25
C ASP A 18 -27.21 -31.83 25.85
N VAL A 19 -27.85 -30.98 25.05
CA VAL A 19 -28.28 -29.63 25.44
C VAL A 19 -29.79 -29.56 25.48
N TYR A 20 -30.35 -29.12 26.61
CA TYR A 20 -31.79 -28.92 26.75
C TYR A 20 -32.19 -27.43 26.70
N ASN A 21 -31.25 -26.52 26.97
CA ASN A 21 -31.50 -25.08 26.93
C ASN A 21 -30.25 -24.30 26.52
N THR A 22 -30.41 -23.25 25.72
CA THR A 22 -29.34 -22.33 25.35
C THR A 22 -29.84 -20.88 25.36
N LYS A 23 -29.00 -19.95 25.82
CA LYS A 23 -29.28 -18.51 25.90
C LYS A 23 -28.06 -17.72 25.45
N ASP A 24 -28.26 -16.89 24.43
CA ASP A 24 -27.20 -16.07 23.86
C ASP A 24 -27.40 -14.61 24.24
N SER A 25 -26.35 -13.97 24.77
CA SER A 25 -26.35 -12.54 25.05
C SER A 25 -25.50 -11.81 24.02
N ILE A 26 -26.15 -10.94 23.26
CA ILE A 26 -25.50 -10.07 22.27
C ILE A 26 -25.58 -8.65 22.80
N SER A 27 -24.41 -8.04 23.03
CA SER A 27 -24.29 -6.67 23.50
C SER A 27 -23.30 -5.89 22.64
N ARG A 28 -23.45 -4.58 22.62
CA ARG A 28 -22.52 -3.63 21.98
C ARG A 28 -21.98 -2.71 23.05
N GLU A 29 -20.72 -2.33 22.91
CA GLU A 29 -20.11 -1.30 23.76
C GLU A 29 -20.54 0.08 23.24
N VAL A 30 -20.87 0.96 24.16
CA VAL A 30 -21.50 2.25 23.84
C VAL A 30 -20.95 3.32 24.77
N ALA A 31 -20.52 4.44 24.21
CA ALA A 31 -20.12 5.63 24.97
C ALA A 31 -21.22 6.70 24.93
N THR A 32 -21.69 7.10 26.11
CA THR A 32 -22.72 8.13 26.30
C THR A 32 -22.09 9.47 26.67
N HIS A 33 -22.39 10.53 25.92
CA HIS A 33 -21.94 11.90 26.19
C HIS A 33 -23.14 12.73 26.64
N GLU A 34 -23.15 13.09 27.91
CA GLU A 34 -24.22 13.87 28.53
C GLU A 34 -23.77 15.32 28.72
N TYR A 35 -24.70 16.27 28.56
CA TYR A 35 -24.43 17.70 28.67
C TYR A 35 -25.29 18.32 29.78
N PRO A 36 -24.74 19.23 30.61
CA PRO A 36 -25.53 19.89 31.66
C PRO A 36 -26.74 20.64 31.11
N PHE A 37 -27.88 20.52 31.80
CA PHE A 37 -29.15 21.19 31.50
C PHE A 37 -29.81 20.80 30.16
N ILE A 38 -29.40 19.69 29.55
CA ILE A 38 -30.05 19.10 28.39
C ILE A 38 -30.55 17.72 28.78
N ASP A 39 -31.84 17.46 28.57
CA ASP A 39 -32.41 16.13 28.78
C ASP A 39 -31.98 15.20 27.65
N GLY A 40 -31.09 14.26 27.94
CA GLY A 40 -30.55 13.28 26.99
C GLY A 40 -29.03 13.34 26.82
N GLY A 41 -28.49 12.50 25.94
CA GLY A 41 -27.06 12.44 25.63
C GLY A 41 -26.80 11.76 24.29
N ASP A 42 -25.65 12.06 23.69
CA ASP A 42 -25.20 11.45 22.45
C ASP A 42 -24.65 10.05 22.73
N VAL A 43 -25.14 9.06 22.00
CA VAL A 43 -24.83 7.64 22.19
C VAL A 43 -23.97 7.16 21.03
N MET A 44 -22.68 6.94 21.27
CA MET A 44 -21.73 6.44 20.26
C MET A 44 -21.50 4.94 20.39
N ASP A 45 -21.66 4.21 19.29
CA ASP A 45 -21.43 2.76 19.21
C ASP A 45 -19.94 2.46 19.03
N LEU A 46 -19.32 1.83 20.02
CA LEU A 46 -17.89 1.49 20.05
C LEU A 46 -17.61 0.06 19.56
N GLY A 47 -18.62 -0.62 19.03
CA GLY A 47 -18.49 -1.94 18.45
C GLY A 47 -19.11 -3.04 19.31
N ARG A 48 -18.99 -4.27 18.81
CA ARG A 48 -19.66 -5.42 19.40
C ARG A 48 -18.85 -6.00 20.56
N LYS A 49 -19.50 -6.27 21.70
CA LYS A 49 -18.90 -7.08 22.76
C LYS A 49 -18.74 -8.54 22.30
N PRO A 50 -17.80 -9.29 22.87
CA PRO A 50 -17.75 -10.73 22.70
C PRO A 50 -19.11 -11.36 23.02
N ARG A 51 -19.61 -12.24 22.15
CA ARG A 51 -20.85 -12.96 22.41
C ARG A 51 -20.65 -13.89 23.60
N ASN A 52 -21.63 -13.92 24.49
CA ASN A 52 -21.69 -14.86 25.60
C ASN A 52 -22.75 -15.92 25.28
N PHE A 53 -22.32 -17.18 25.25
CA PHE A 53 -23.18 -18.36 25.03
C PHE A 53 -23.34 -19.08 26.37
N ARG A 54 -24.56 -19.08 26.92
CA ARG A 54 -24.89 -19.84 28.12
C ARG A 54 -25.66 -21.09 27.72
N ILE A 55 -25.09 -22.25 27.97
CA ILE A 55 -25.61 -23.56 27.56
C ILE A 55 -25.89 -24.39 28.80
N SER A 56 -27.12 -24.89 28.90
CA SER A 56 -27.52 -25.84 29.92
C SER A 56 -27.55 -27.24 29.32
N ALA A 57 -26.62 -28.08 29.75
CA ALA A 57 -26.42 -29.44 29.28
C ALA A 57 -26.82 -30.47 30.33
N VAL A 58 -27.12 -31.69 29.90
CA VAL A 58 -27.45 -32.82 30.77
C VAL A 58 -26.69 -34.06 30.32
N PHE A 59 -26.11 -34.80 31.27
CA PHE A 59 -25.65 -36.18 31.06
C PHE A 59 -26.56 -37.13 31.80
N TRP A 60 -26.84 -38.28 31.18
CA TRP A 60 -27.72 -39.30 31.73
C TRP A 60 -27.27 -40.70 31.32
N GLY A 61 -27.58 -41.70 32.14
CA GLY A 61 -27.31 -43.12 31.87
C GLY A 61 -26.05 -43.69 32.53
N ASP A 62 -25.80 -44.98 32.35
CA ASP A 62 -24.80 -45.75 33.12
C ASP A 62 -23.36 -45.23 33.01
N ASN A 63 -23.04 -44.50 31.94
CA ASN A 63 -21.70 -43.95 31.68
C ASN A 63 -21.57 -42.45 31.98
N TYR A 64 -22.61 -41.79 32.54
CA TYR A 64 -22.66 -40.34 32.71
C TYR A 64 -21.41 -39.78 33.42
N LYS A 65 -20.93 -40.49 34.44
CA LYS A 65 -19.75 -40.08 35.22
C LYS A 65 -18.49 -40.01 34.36
N ARG A 66 -18.29 -41.00 33.48
CA ARG A 66 -17.11 -41.05 32.60
C ARG A 66 -17.16 -39.95 31.54
N ASP A 67 -18.33 -39.71 30.96
CA ASP A 67 -18.49 -38.70 29.92
C ASP A 67 -18.39 -37.28 30.50
N MET A 68 -18.89 -37.08 31.72
CA MET A 68 -18.68 -35.86 32.51
C MET A 68 -17.19 -35.62 32.81
N ASP A 69 -16.48 -36.62 33.34
CA ASP A 69 -15.05 -36.49 33.68
C ASP A 69 -14.20 -36.16 32.42
N ASN A 70 -14.56 -36.72 31.26
CA ASN A 70 -13.92 -36.37 29.98
C ASN A 70 -14.19 -34.92 29.55
N LEU A 71 -15.42 -34.42 29.73
CA LEU A 71 -15.74 -33.03 29.41
C LEU A 71 -15.01 -32.07 30.34
N ILE A 72 -14.96 -32.35 31.65
CA ILE A 72 -14.23 -31.53 32.63
C ILE A 72 -12.76 -31.43 32.25
N ALA A 73 -12.12 -32.56 31.89
CA ALA A 73 -10.72 -32.56 31.47
C ALA A 73 -10.46 -31.62 30.28
N VAL A 74 -11.39 -31.57 29.33
CA VAL A 74 -11.30 -30.70 28.14
C VAL A 74 -11.63 -29.23 28.45
N LEU A 75 -12.52 -28.96 29.41
CA LEU A 75 -12.84 -27.61 29.87
C LEU A 75 -11.68 -26.99 30.68
N ASP A 76 -10.93 -27.81 31.42
CA ASP A 76 -9.79 -27.38 32.23
C ASP A 76 -8.50 -27.16 31.40
N GLU A 77 -8.46 -27.65 30.16
CA GLU A 77 -7.32 -27.42 29.24
C GLU A 77 -7.25 -25.94 28.79
N PRO A 78 -6.10 -25.26 28.97
CA PRO A 78 -5.97 -23.84 28.70
C PRO A 78 -6.14 -23.51 27.19
N GLY A 79 -6.80 -22.39 26.91
CA GLY A 79 -6.91 -21.82 25.57
C GLY A 79 -8.28 -21.99 24.91
N LYS A 80 -8.40 -21.42 23.71
CA LYS A 80 -9.63 -21.42 22.92
C LYS A 80 -9.86 -22.80 22.31
N GLY A 81 -11.12 -23.16 22.07
CA GLY A 81 -11.52 -24.42 21.45
C GLY A 81 -12.67 -24.23 20.48
N GLU A 82 -12.87 -25.23 19.63
CA GLU A 82 -14.04 -25.29 18.77
C GLU A 82 -15.26 -25.69 19.61
N LEU A 83 -16.27 -24.83 19.60
CA LEU A 83 -17.59 -25.10 20.19
C LEU A 83 -18.58 -25.30 19.05
N VAL A 84 -19.15 -26.49 18.93
CA VAL A 84 -20.30 -26.73 18.06
C VAL A 84 -21.56 -26.42 18.86
N HIS A 85 -22.18 -25.28 18.56
CA HIS A 85 -23.43 -24.85 19.19
C HIS A 85 -24.63 -25.47 18.46
N PRO A 86 -25.66 -25.99 19.16
CA PRO A 86 -26.82 -26.64 18.54
C PRO A 86 -27.54 -25.79 17.49
N VAL A 87 -27.59 -24.46 17.70
CA VAL A 87 -28.29 -23.50 16.83
C VAL A 87 -27.34 -22.69 15.93
N HIS A 88 -26.10 -22.46 16.39
CA HIS A 88 -25.16 -21.55 15.71
C HIS A 88 -24.10 -22.29 14.88
N GLY A 89 -24.02 -23.61 15.01
CA GLY A 89 -23.01 -24.43 14.36
C GLY A 89 -21.63 -24.26 14.99
N SER A 90 -20.58 -24.57 14.22
CA SER A 90 -19.20 -24.50 14.67
C SER A 90 -18.73 -23.05 14.91
N ILE A 91 -18.25 -22.80 16.13
CA ILE A 91 -17.60 -21.57 16.58
C ILE A 91 -16.13 -21.92 16.86
N PRO A 92 -15.19 -21.60 15.95
CA PRO A 92 -13.82 -22.11 16.02
C PRO A 92 -12.99 -21.56 17.19
N GLN A 93 -13.36 -20.40 17.74
CA GLN A 93 -12.62 -19.71 18.78
C GLN A 93 -13.51 -19.36 19.98
N ALA A 94 -14.04 -20.37 20.66
CA ALA A 94 -14.77 -20.19 21.91
C ALA A 94 -13.86 -20.47 23.13
N GLN A 95 -13.97 -19.67 24.18
CA GLN A 95 -13.29 -19.89 25.46
C GLN A 95 -14.35 -20.20 26.53
N CYS A 96 -14.20 -21.30 27.27
CA CYS A 96 -14.99 -21.52 28.48
C CYS A 96 -14.50 -20.59 29.59
N ILE A 97 -15.42 -19.88 30.24
CA ILE A 97 -15.13 -18.96 31.34
C ILE A 97 -15.58 -19.56 32.68
N GLU A 98 -16.74 -20.19 32.67
CA GLU A 98 -17.39 -20.72 33.86
C GLU A 98 -18.15 -21.98 33.51
N TYR A 99 -18.08 -22.98 34.38
CA TYR A 99 -18.95 -24.14 34.37
C TYR A 99 -19.42 -24.46 35.79
N SER A 100 -20.66 -24.92 35.93
CA SER A 100 -21.24 -25.37 37.19
C SER A 100 -21.88 -26.73 37.00
N ILE A 101 -21.72 -27.61 37.99
CA ILE A 101 -22.18 -29.00 37.94
C ILE A 101 -23.21 -29.21 39.05
N GLY A 102 -24.42 -29.60 38.68
CA GLY A 102 -25.52 -29.91 39.59
C GLY A 102 -25.78 -31.41 39.68
N HIS A 103 -25.81 -31.93 40.90
CA HIS A 103 -26.29 -33.29 41.19
C HIS A 103 -27.50 -33.20 42.09
N GLU A 104 -28.61 -33.79 41.68
CA GLU A 104 -29.85 -33.81 42.44
C GLU A 104 -30.03 -35.17 43.11
N ALA A 105 -30.33 -35.20 44.41
CA ALA A 105 -30.45 -36.44 45.17
C ALA A 105 -31.60 -37.36 44.69
N GLU A 106 -32.61 -36.79 44.01
CA GLU A 106 -33.73 -37.54 43.43
C GLU A 106 -33.38 -38.21 42.09
N ASN A 107 -32.34 -37.74 41.39
CA ASN A 107 -31.87 -38.30 40.12
C ASN A 107 -30.41 -38.75 40.24
N VAL A 108 -30.21 -39.98 40.71
CA VAL A 108 -28.88 -40.54 40.98
C VAL A 108 -28.05 -40.75 39.71
N ASP A 109 -28.72 -40.95 38.57
CA ASP A 109 -28.08 -41.29 37.27
C ASP A 109 -28.10 -40.13 36.25
N SER A 110 -28.27 -38.89 36.71
CA SER A 110 -28.18 -37.70 35.85
C SER A 110 -27.40 -36.55 36.49
N CYS A 111 -26.79 -35.73 35.63
CA CYS A 111 -26.04 -34.55 36.03
C CYS A 111 -26.40 -33.38 35.11
N SER A 112 -26.71 -32.23 35.70
CA SER A 112 -26.92 -30.99 34.96
C SER A 112 -25.63 -30.16 34.94
N LEU A 113 -25.31 -29.57 33.79
CA LEU A 113 -24.17 -28.66 33.65
C LEU A 113 -24.64 -27.32 33.08
N GLU A 114 -24.20 -26.24 33.70
CA GLU A 114 -24.34 -24.89 33.15
C GLU A 114 -22.97 -24.44 32.66
N LEU A 115 -22.85 -24.18 31.36
CA LEU A 115 -21.61 -23.81 30.69
C LEU A 115 -21.72 -22.38 30.14
N VAL A 116 -20.69 -21.56 30.37
CA VAL A 116 -20.61 -20.20 29.87
C VAL A 116 -19.38 -20.06 28.97
N PHE A 117 -19.62 -19.80 27.68
CA PHE A 117 -18.58 -19.60 26.67
C PHE A 117 -18.56 -18.16 26.16
N LEU A 118 -17.37 -17.69 25.80
CA LEU A 118 -17.15 -16.37 25.22
C LEU A 118 -16.43 -16.47 23.87
N GLU A 119 -16.94 -15.73 22.88
CA GLU A 119 -16.35 -15.68 21.54
C GLU A 119 -15.02 -14.91 21.54
N GLY A 120 -13.93 -15.58 21.18
CA GLY A 120 -12.57 -15.04 21.19
C GLY A 120 -12.12 -14.39 19.87
N ASN A 121 -13.04 -14.08 18.95
CA ASN A 121 -12.70 -13.45 17.68
C ASN A 121 -12.49 -11.94 17.88
N THR A 122 -11.24 -11.48 17.75
CA THR A 122 -10.92 -10.05 17.77
C THR A 122 -11.33 -9.44 16.43
N GLY A 123 -12.35 -8.56 16.43
CA GLY A 123 -12.63 -7.72 15.27
C GLY A 123 -11.38 -6.94 14.89
N THR A 124 -10.85 -7.18 13.68
CA THR A 124 -9.46 -6.88 13.31
C THR A 124 -9.14 -5.40 13.03
N GLN A 125 -9.72 -4.43 13.73
CA GLN A 125 -9.34 -3.02 13.54
C GLN A 125 -9.33 -2.27 14.88
N LEU A 126 -8.17 -2.29 15.56
CA LEU A 126 -7.96 -1.58 16.83
C LEU A 126 -7.73 -0.07 16.68
N ALA A 127 -7.50 0.44 15.48
CA ALA A 127 -7.53 1.86 15.14
C ALA A 127 -7.50 1.99 13.62
N GLN A 128 -8.14 3.02 13.05
CA GLN A 128 -7.89 3.36 11.65
C GLN A 128 -6.46 3.91 11.55
N ALA A 129 -5.56 3.17 10.90
CA ALA A 129 -4.18 3.60 10.68
C ALA A 129 -4.16 4.97 9.99
N HIS A 130 -3.37 5.90 10.54
CA HIS A 130 -3.20 7.22 9.93
C HIS A 130 -2.41 7.08 8.60
N PRO A 131 -2.66 7.96 7.60
CA PRO A 131 -1.95 7.93 6.33
C PRO A 131 -0.42 7.92 6.46
N GLU A 132 0.14 8.60 7.46
CA GLU A 132 1.58 8.61 7.74
C GLU A 132 2.12 7.21 8.09
N GLN A 133 1.42 6.47 8.96
CA GLN A 133 1.81 5.10 9.35
C GLN A 133 1.71 4.12 8.18
N LEU A 134 0.73 4.33 7.29
CA LEU A 134 0.61 3.57 6.05
C LEU A 134 1.73 3.93 5.07
N GLY A 135 2.16 5.19 5.05
CA GLY A 135 3.31 5.63 4.26
C GLY A 135 4.60 4.90 4.65
N ASP A 136 4.90 4.85 5.95
CA ASP A 136 6.08 4.14 6.47
C ASP A 136 6.08 2.66 6.11
N ASP A 137 4.94 1.97 6.29
CA ASP A 137 4.78 0.56 5.91
C ASP A 137 4.98 0.34 4.39
N ILE A 138 4.55 1.29 3.56
CA ILE A 138 4.79 1.22 2.11
C ILE A 138 6.27 1.41 1.78
N PHE A 139 6.98 2.33 2.45
CA PHE A 139 8.43 2.48 2.24
C PHE A 139 9.20 1.22 2.63
N ASP A 140 8.84 0.58 3.74
CA ASP A 140 9.43 -0.71 4.13
C ASP A 140 9.20 -1.79 3.05
N LYS A 141 7.99 -1.84 2.47
CA LYS A 141 7.69 -2.76 1.35
C LYS A 141 8.47 -2.43 0.08
N ILE A 142 8.68 -1.15 -0.23
CA ILE A 142 9.52 -0.70 -1.36
C ILE A 142 10.99 -1.11 -1.15
N ASN A 143 11.50 -0.98 0.08
CA ASN A 143 12.84 -1.43 0.44
C ASN A 143 12.99 -2.94 0.27
N GLN A 144 12.03 -3.72 0.77
CA GLN A 144 11.99 -5.17 0.58
C GLN A 144 11.88 -5.58 -0.89
N LEU A 145 11.10 -4.85 -1.69
CA LEU A 145 11.00 -5.05 -3.14
C LEU A 145 12.37 -4.86 -3.80
N SER A 146 13.07 -3.77 -3.44
CA SER A 146 14.39 -3.43 -4.00
C SER A 146 15.45 -4.47 -3.63
N GLU A 147 15.44 -4.97 -2.39
CA GLU A 147 16.33 -6.04 -1.94
C GLU A 147 16.08 -7.35 -2.70
N ARG A 148 14.81 -7.79 -2.76
CA ARG A 148 14.45 -9.03 -3.49
C ARG A 148 14.74 -8.93 -4.98
N MET A 149 14.55 -7.75 -5.59
CA MET A 149 14.91 -7.53 -6.98
C MET A 149 16.43 -7.57 -7.18
N SER A 150 17.20 -7.00 -6.26
CA SER A 150 18.66 -7.07 -6.30
C SER A 150 19.17 -8.51 -6.20
N ASP A 151 18.59 -9.30 -5.29
CA ASP A 151 18.89 -10.73 -5.16
C ASP A 151 18.55 -11.51 -6.44
N LEU A 152 17.36 -11.28 -7.01
CA LEU A 152 16.95 -11.91 -8.26
C LEU A 152 17.92 -11.53 -9.40
N PHE A 153 18.22 -10.24 -9.55
CA PHE A 153 19.06 -9.74 -10.64
C PHE A 153 20.50 -10.26 -10.54
N GLU A 154 21.05 -10.35 -9.33
CA GLU A 154 22.36 -10.96 -9.11
C GLU A 154 22.41 -12.41 -9.58
N GLN A 155 21.38 -13.20 -9.26
CA GLN A 155 21.29 -14.60 -9.70
C GLN A 155 21.08 -14.73 -11.22
N VAL A 156 20.31 -13.82 -11.82
CA VAL A 156 20.11 -13.76 -13.28
C VAL A 156 21.41 -13.41 -14.00
N MET A 157 22.22 -12.51 -13.43
CA MET A 157 23.50 -12.07 -14.00
C MET A 157 24.67 -13.02 -13.70
N ALA A 158 24.60 -13.87 -12.67
CA ALA A 158 25.64 -14.84 -12.34
C ALA A 158 26.09 -15.74 -13.52
N PRO A 159 25.20 -16.40 -14.29
CA PRO A 159 25.62 -17.21 -15.45
C PRO A 159 26.14 -16.33 -16.59
N VAL A 160 25.59 -15.12 -16.74
CA VAL A 160 26.06 -14.14 -17.72
C VAL A 160 27.51 -13.77 -17.42
N ASN A 161 27.83 -13.45 -16.15
CA ASN A 161 29.17 -13.11 -15.65
C ASN A 161 30.20 -14.23 -15.88
N LYS A 162 29.81 -15.49 -15.63
CA LYS A 162 30.67 -16.65 -15.85
C LYS A 162 31.04 -16.85 -17.34
N GLY A 163 30.21 -16.37 -18.28
CA GLY A 163 30.38 -16.55 -19.73
C GLY A 163 30.83 -15.32 -20.55
N VAL A 164 31.03 -14.15 -19.91
CA VAL A 164 31.09 -12.80 -20.55
C VAL A 164 32.13 -12.64 -21.66
N ARG A 165 33.22 -13.40 -21.67
CA ARG A 165 34.26 -13.19 -22.71
C ARG A 165 33.78 -13.52 -24.13
N TYR A 166 32.69 -14.29 -24.29
CA TYR A 166 32.32 -14.85 -25.61
C TYR A 166 30.85 -14.70 -26.05
N LEU A 167 29.93 -14.21 -25.21
CA LEU A 167 28.49 -14.22 -25.53
C LEU A 167 27.93 -12.81 -25.82
N ALA A 168 27.11 -12.69 -26.87
CA ALA A 168 26.44 -11.46 -27.28
C ALA A 168 25.54 -10.88 -26.17
N LYS A 169 24.81 -11.75 -25.47
CA LYS A 169 23.95 -11.38 -24.33
C LYS A 169 24.69 -10.60 -23.23
N GLY A 170 25.85 -11.08 -22.80
CA GLY A 170 26.62 -10.40 -21.74
C GLY A 170 27.14 -9.03 -22.18
N LYS A 171 27.65 -8.92 -23.41
CA LYS A 171 28.10 -7.64 -23.97
C LYS A 171 26.95 -6.65 -24.17
N ALA A 172 25.80 -7.13 -24.66
CA ALA A 172 24.60 -6.32 -24.83
C ALA A 172 24.06 -5.85 -23.47
N ALA A 173 24.03 -6.71 -22.45
CA ALA A 173 23.62 -6.32 -21.10
C ALA A 173 24.57 -5.26 -20.49
N LEU A 174 25.89 -5.44 -20.56
CA LEU A 174 26.84 -4.44 -20.05
C LEU A 174 26.73 -3.12 -20.80
N SER A 175 26.69 -3.16 -22.14
CA SER A 175 26.55 -1.96 -22.96
C SER A 175 25.21 -1.27 -22.69
N GLY A 176 24.13 -2.04 -22.54
CA GLY A 176 22.80 -1.56 -22.15
C GLY A 176 22.83 -0.84 -20.81
N MET A 177 23.39 -1.45 -19.76
CA MET A 177 23.57 -0.81 -18.45
C MET A 177 24.33 0.52 -18.56
N MET A 178 25.44 0.55 -19.32
CA MET A 178 26.29 1.75 -19.46
C MET A 178 25.59 2.85 -20.22
N ASN A 179 24.96 2.52 -21.33
CA ASN A 179 24.18 3.49 -22.08
C ASN A 179 23.00 4.01 -21.27
N THR A 180 22.30 3.17 -20.50
CA THR A 180 21.24 3.62 -19.61
C THR A 180 21.76 4.64 -18.60
N LEU A 181 22.87 4.36 -17.91
CA LEU A 181 23.42 5.33 -16.94
C LEU A 181 23.86 6.63 -17.63
N ILE A 182 24.52 6.57 -18.78
CA ILE A 182 24.96 7.76 -19.52
C ILE A 182 23.77 8.62 -19.95
N ILE A 183 22.73 7.99 -20.54
CA ILE A 183 21.56 8.68 -21.06
C ILE A 183 20.70 9.24 -19.92
N MET A 184 20.46 8.44 -18.88
CA MET A 184 19.64 8.87 -17.74
C MET A 184 20.35 9.92 -16.88
N ARG A 185 21.68 9.89 -16.82
CA ARG A 185 22.48 10.92 -16.14
C ARG A 185 22.41 12.28 -16.82
N GLY A 186 22.35 12.34 -18.15
CA GLY A 186 22.45 13.62 -18.87
C GLY A 186 23.68 14.43 -18.42
N ASP A 187 23.47 15.68 -18.00
CA ASP A 187 24.54 16.61 -17.59
C ASP A 187 24.93 16.54 -16.09
N PHE A 188 24.30 15.67 -15.29
CA PHE A 188 24.54 15.62 -13.85
C PHE A 188 25.96 15.10 -13.51
N ASN A 189 26.64 15.70 -12.53
CA ASN A 189 28.02 15.33 -12.11
C ASN A 189 28.06 14.62 -10.74
N GLY A 190 27.30 13.53 -10.59
CA GLY A 190 27.32 12.69 -9.39
C GLY A 190 28.56 11.78 -9.30
N ALA A 191 28.88 11.32 -8.08
CA ALA A 191 29.93 10.33 -7.84
C ALA A 191 29.40 8.93 -8.18
N PHE A 192 29.84 8.39 -9.31
CA PHE A 192 29.53 7.02 -9.74
C PHE A 192 30.65 6.07 -9.40
N SER A 193 30.33 4.78 -9.43
CA SER A 193 31.30 3.70 -9.30
C SER A 193 32.23 3.65 -10.53
N ASP A 194 33.21 4.56 -10.58
CA ASP A 194 34.07 4.72 -11.75
C ASP A 194 34.99 3.50 -11.93
N GLY A 195 35.00 2.92 -13.14
CA GLY A 195 35.78 1.72 -13.46
C GLY A 195 35.22 0.39 -12.94
N VAL A 196 33.98 0.34 -12.43
CA VAL A 196 33.33 -0.91 -11.99
C VAL A 196 32.77 -1.69 -13.17
N ASN A 197 33.07 -3.00 -13.23
CA ASN A 197 32.39 -3.90 -14.15
C ASN A 197 31.06 -4.34 -13.53
N TYR A 198 29.98 -3.73 -13.99
CA TYR A 198 28.63 -3.95 -13.47
C TYR A 198 28.08 -5.37 -13.70
N LEU A 199 28.64 -6.14 -14.64
CA LEU A 199 28.31 -7.57 -14.75
C LEU A 199 28.84 -8.39 -13.57
N SER A 200 29.97 -7.98 -12.99
CA SER A 200 30.51 -8.62 -11.78
C SER A 200 29.93 -8.06 -10.49
N TYR A 201 29.39 -6.83 -10.53
CA TYR A 201 28.81 -6.16 -9.37
C TYR A 201 27.41 -5.60 -9.71
N PRO A 202 26.42 -6.46 -9.98
CA PRO A 202 25.09 -6.03 -10.40
C PRO A 202 24.37 -5.15 -9.35
N ARG A 203 24.65 -5.32 -8.06
CA ARG A 203 24.10 -4.46 -7.00
C ARG A 203 24.63 -3.01 -7.08
N ALA A 204 25.89 -2.82 -7.45
CA ALA A 204 26.46 -1.48 -7.62
C ALA A 204 25.76 -0.73 -8.76
N PHE A 205 25.41 -1.44 -9.83
CA PHE A 205 24.62 -0.88 -10.92
C PHE A 205 23.24 -0.40 -10.47
N ILE A 206 22.53 -1.22 -9.70
CA ILE A 206 21.19 -0.88 -9.18
C ILE A 206 21.28 0.38 -8.32
N ASN A 207 22.24 0.46 -7.41
CA ASN A 207 22.45 1.64 -6.55
C ASN A 207 22.75 2.90 -7.38
N ASP A 208 23.65 2.80 -8.36
CA ASP A 208 23.99 3.93 -9.23
C ASP A 208 22.78 4.36 -10.07
N LEU A 209 21.97 3.43 -10.56
CA LEU A 209 20.74 3.74 -11.29
C LEU A 209 19.66 4.35 -10.39
N GLN A 210 19.50 3.86 -9.17
CA GLN A 210 18.62 4.47 -8.16
C GLN A 210 19.03 5.92 -7.88
N SER A 211 20.32 6.19 -7.73
CA SER A 211 20.82 7.56 -7.51
C SER A 211 20.52 8.50 -8.68
N VAL A 212 20.54 7.99 -9.91
CA VAL A 212 20.17 8.77 -11.11
C VAL A 212 18.67 9.04 -11.15
N LEU A 213 17.87 8.03 -10.81
CA LEU A 213 16.41 8.17 -10.77
C LEU A 213 16.00 9.23 -9.75
N ASP A 214 16.49 9.13 -8.51
CA ASP A 214 16.18 10.08 -7.43
C ASP A 214 16.46 11.54 -7.84
N VAL A 215 17.57 11.79 -8.54
CA VAL A 215 17.89 13.14 -9.06
C VAL A 215 16.94 13.55 -10.19
N ARG A 216 16.56 12.63 -11.08
CA ARG A 216 15.67 12.92 -12.21
C ARG A 216 14.20 13.08 -11.81
N THR A 217 13.81 12.53 -10.66
CA THR A 217 12.44 12.57 -10.12
C THR A 217 12.30 13.50 -8.90
N SER A 218 13.36 14.22 -8.51
CA SER A 218 13.41 15.07 -7.31
C SER A 218 12.38 16.20 -7.28
N ALA A 219 11.81 16.57 -8.43
CA ALA A 219 10.94 17.74 -8.58
C ALA A 219 9.76 17.72 -7.59
N VAL A 220 9.17 16.55 -7.32
CA VAL A 220 8.10 16.43 -6.31
C VAL A 220 8.65 16.66 -4.91
N GLY A 221 9.76 16.03 -4.54
CA GLY A 221 10.40 16.23 -3.23
C GLY A 221 10.81 17.69 -2.98
N ASP A 222 11.36 18.35 -4.00
CA ASP A 222 11.76 19.76 -3.99
C ASP A 222 10.54 20.68 -3.77
N LEU A 223 9.43 20.42 -4.46
CA LEU A 223 8.18 21.17 -4.31
C LEU A 223 7.60 21.05 -2.89
N LEU A 224 7.67 19.84 -2.33
CA LEU A 224 7.13 19.57 -1.00
C LEU A 224 8.08 20.05 0.12
N ASN A 225 9.23 20.62 -0.23
CA ASN A 225 10.33 20.94 0.70
C ASN A 225 10.64 19.75 1.62
N LEU A 226 10.44 18.55 1.09
CA LEU A 226 10.76 17.31 1.75
C LEU A 226 12.27 17.18 1.67
N LYS A 227 12.97 17.92 2.52
CA LYS A 227 14.28 17.46 3.01
C LYS A 227 14.01 16.22 3.84
N PHE A 228 13.81 15.08 3.18
CA PHE A 228 13.98 13.77 3.78
C PHE A 228 15.43 13.34 3.57
N PRO A 229 16.36 13.61 4.52
CA PRO A 229 17.59 12.85 4.58
C PRO A 229 17.22 11.47 5.13
N GLY A 230 16.92 10.50 4.25
CA GLY A 230 16.33 9.25 4.73
C GLY A 230 16.37 8.02 3.84
N VAL A 231 16.49 8.15 2.52
CA VAL A 231 16.71 6.99 1.64
C VAL A 231 17.95 7.31 0.81
N ILE A 232 19.08 6.74 1.24
CA ILE A 232 20.45 6.92 0.73
C ILE A 232 21.19 8.15 1.29
N ASN A 233 22.30 7.84 1.95
CA ASN A 233 23.21 8.72 2.65
C ASN A 233 23.99 9.61 1.65
N THR A 234 23.41 10.70 1.16
CA THR A 234 24.20 11.77 0.53
C THR A 234 24.84 12.63 1.63
N GLN A 235 25.86 12.05 2.29
CA GLN A 235 26.85 12.86 2.99
C GLN A 235 27.57 13.73 1.96
N GLN A 236 27.01 14.92 1.66
CA GLN A 236 27.87 16.06 1.50
C GLN A 236 28.45 16.35 2.88
N SER A 237 29.74 16.04 3.04
CA SER A 237 30.52 16.40 4.20
C SER A 237 30.58 17.94 4.33
N ASN A 238 29.57 18.55 4.94
CA ASN A 238 29.67 19.92 5.43
C ASN A 238 30.34 19.92 6.81
N GLY A 239 31.64 19.64 6.78
CA GLY A 239 32.54 19.72 7.91
C GLY A 239 33.60 20.79 7.69
N TYR A 240 33.23 22.05 7.42
CA TYR A 240 34.13 23.19 7.60
C TYR A 240 33.39 24.43 8.12
N LYS A 241 33.73 24.81 9.35
CA LYS A 241 33.40 26.11 9.95
C LYS A 241 34.30 27.20 9.35
N GLY A 242 33.68 28.31 8.96
CA GLY A 242 34.30 29.65 8.99
C GLY A 242 35.03 30.09 7.72
N TYR A 243 34.39 30.95 6.91
CA TYR A 243 34.72 32.37 6.75
C TYR A 243 33.80 32.98 5.68
N SER A 244 33.13 34.08 6.02
CA SER A 244 32.46 34.96 5.08
C SER A 244 33.47 35.72 4.21
N SER A 245 33.22 35.82 2.89
CA SER A 245 33.35 37.00 1.97
C SER A 245 33.55 36.52 0.50
N PRO A 246 33.50 37.37 -0.56
CA PRO A 246 32.35 37.46 -1.48
C PRO A 246 32.75 37.27 -2.97
N PHE A 247 31.82 37.50 -3.91
CA PHE A 247 32.03 37.61 -5.40
C PHE A 247 32.21 36.25 -6.14
N MET A 248 31.68 35.93 -7.34
CA MET A 248 31.03 36.69 -8.43
C MET A 248 29.99 35.84 -9.17
N ALA A 249 28.93 36.50 -9.65
CA ALA A 249 28.05 35.98 -10.68
C ALA A 249 28.77 35.89 -12.04
N SER A 250 28.52 34.81 -12.79
CA SER A 250 28.75 34.79 -14.23
C SER A 250 27.48 34.35 -14.94
N ASN A 251 26.93 35.29 -15.73
CA ASN A 251 25.79 35.11 -16.62
C ASN A 251 26.21 34.28 -17.84
N THR A 252 25.41 33.30 -18.21
CA THR A 252 25.12 32.97 -19.62
C THR A 252 23.69 32.42 -19.75
N PRO A 253 22.99 32.72 -20.85
CA PRO A 253 21.53 32.83 -20.86
C PRO A 253 20.82 31.48 -21.07
N GLN A 254 19.95 31.11 -20.14
CA GLN A 254 19.04 29.98 -20.25
C GLN A 254 17.80 30.41 -21.04
N ASN A 255 17.69 29.95 -22.27
CA ASN A 255 16.52 30.18 -23.12
C ASN A 255 15.46 29.14 -22.75
N GLY A 256 14.55 29.52 -21.84
CA GLY A 256 13.42 28.70 -21.40
C GLY A 256 12.72 29.42 -20.26
N TYR A 257 11.43 29.72 -20.43
CA TYR A 257 10.62 30.45 -19.46
C TYR A 257 10.46 29.65 -18.15
N LEU A 258 11.38 29.82 -17.21
CA LEU A 258 11.16 29.58 -15.79
C LEU A 258 11.21 30.94 -15.09
N PRO A 259 10.16 31.37 -14.35
CA PRO A 259 10.22 32.60 -13.60
C PRO A 259 11.25 32.44 -12.47
N ASN A 260 12.34 33.20 -12.59
CA ASN A 260 13.39 33.30 -11.59
C ASN A 260 12.83 34.06 -10.37
N ALA A 261 12.25 33.32 -9.43
CA ALA A 261 11.98 33.80 -8.10
C ALA A 261 12.31 32.69 -7.11
N SER A 262 13.38 32.89 -6.33
CA SER A 262 13.59 32.21 -5.06
C SER A 262 12.47 32.65 -4.10
N GLN A 263 11.25 32.18 -4.34
CA GLN A 263 10.19 32.17 -3.35
C GLN A 263 10.45 30.92 -2.53
N THR A 264 10.92 31.11 -1.29
CA THR A 264 10.66 30.15 -0.22
C THR A 264 9.16 29.83 -0.26
N ILE A 265 8.82 28.64 -0.76
CA ILE A 265 7.44 28.15 -0.76
C ILE A 265 7.03 28.09 0.71
N ASN A 266 6.01 28.85 1.11
CA ASN A 266 5.39 28.71 2.41
C ASN A 266 4.68 27.35 2.46
N VAL A 267 5.38 26.33 2.96
CA VAL A 267 4.91 24.93 3.05
C VAL A 267 3.64 24.79 3.90
N GLU A 268 3.33 25.76 4.77
CA GLU A 268 2.13 25.76 5.62
C GLU A 268 0.80 25.71 4.85
N GLN A 269 0.76 26.09 3.56
CA GLN A 269 -0.47 26.07 2.75
C GLN A 269 -0.51 24.95 1.69
N GLY A 270 0.54 24.12 1.59
CA GLY A 270 0.67 23.10 0.56
C GLY A 270 0.97 23.65 -0.85
N VAL A 271 1.26 22.75 -1.78
CA VAL A 271 1.58 23.06 -3.18
C VAL A 271 0.30 23.02 -4.02
N ASN A 272 0.24 23.82 -5.09
CA ASN A 272 -0.87 23.74 -6.03
C ASN A 272 -0.91 22.35 -6.70
N ALA A 273 -2.07 21.70 -6.68
CA ALA A 273 -2.26 20.36 -7.24
C ALA A 273 -1.84 20.25 -8.71
N THR A 274 -2.05 21.28 -9.54
CA THR A 274 -1.64 21.26 -10.95
C THR A 274 -0.12 21.22 -11.10
N THR A 275 0.61 22.00 -10.31
CA THR A 275 2.09 22.01 -10.31
C THR A 275 2.64 20.70 -9.78
N LEU A 276 2.00 20.14 -8.75
CA LEU A 276 2.40 18.87 -8.17
C LEU A 276 2.17 17.71 -9.15
N LEU A 277 0.99 17.68 -9.78
CA LEU A 277 0.63 16.66 -10.77
C LEU A 277 1.51 16.75 -12.01
N SER A 278 1.90 17.94 -12.46
CA SER A 278 2.84 18.08 -13.57
C SER A 278 4.21 17.50 -13.20
N ALA A 279 4.76 17.83 -12.03
CA ALA A 279 6.05 17.30 -11.58
C ALA A 279 6.00 15.77 -11.37
N TRP A 280 4.88 15.26 -10.86
CA TRP A 280 4.65 13.82 -10.74
C TRP A 280 4.55 13.15 -12.13
N SER A 281 3.84 13.75 -13.09
CA SER A 281 3.75 13.22 -14.46
C SER A 281 5.10 13.24 -15.20
N ASP A 282 5.94 14.25 -14.94
CA ASP A 282 7.31 14.27 -15.45
C ASP A 282 8.13 13.11 -14.88
N SER A 283 7.92 12.75 -13.61
CA SER A 283 8.55 11.59 -12.98
C SER A 283 8.09 10.28 -13.62
N VAL A 284 6.80 10.15 -13.95
CA VAL A 284 6.26 9.01 -14.72
C VAL A 284 6.94 8.92 -16.10
N ALA A 285 7.08 10.05 -16.81
CA ALA A 285 7.75 10.08 -18.11
C ALA A 285 9.24 9.67 -18.02
N VAL A 286 9.93 10.02 -16.94
CA VAL A 286 11.32 9.59 -16.67
C VAL A 286 11.41 8.07 -16.54
N VAL A 287 10.51 7.43 -15.79
CA VAL A 287 10.56 5.97 -15.62
C VAL A 287 10.11 5.21 -16.88
N ASP A 288 9.20 5.78 -17.67
CA ASP A 288 8.82 5.23 -18.98
C ASP A 288 9.99 5.31 -19.98
N GLU A 289 10.74 6.42 -19.96
CA GLU A 289 12.01 6.52 -20.70
C GLU A 289 12.96 5.40 -20.24
N LEU A 290 13.19 5.27 -18.93
CA LEU A 290 14.07 4.22 -18.39
C LEU A 290 13.70 2.83 -18.91
N VAL A 291 12.43 2.43 -18.80
CA VAL A 291 11.96 1.09 -19.15
C VAL A 291 12.11 0.80 -20.65
N SER A 292 11.91 1.80 -21.50
CA SER A 292 11.98 1.66 -22.96
C SER A 292 13.42 1.69 -23.52
N LEU A 293 14.37 2.28 -22.79
CA LEU A 293 15.74 2.50 -23.25
C LEU A 293 16.48 1.23 -23.72
N PRO A 294 16.50 0.08 -22.99
CA PRO A 294 17.26 -1.08 -23.43
C PRO A 294 16.89 -1.58 -24.82
N VAL A 295 15.59 -1.65 -25.11
CA VAL A 295 15.09 -2.13 -26.40
C VAL A 295 15.35 -1.10 -27.49
N ALA A 296 15.12 0.18 -27.21
CA ALA A 296 15.39 1.28 -28.14
C ALA A 296 16.88 1.35 -28.55
N LEU A 297 17.81 1.03 -27.64
CA LEU A 297 19.24 0.97 -27.92
C LEU A 297 19.61 -0.22 -28.83
N VAL A 298 19.01 -1.39 -28.61
CA VAL A 298 19.25 -2.57 -29.44
C VAL A 298 18.63 -2.41 -30.84
N GLN A 299 17.51 -1.70 -30.95
CA GLN A 299 16.83 -1.42 -32.21
C GLN A 299 17.38 -0.19 -32.95
N GLU A 300 18.43 0.45 -32.43
CA GLU A 300 19.05 1.66 -32.98
C GLU A 300 18.10 2.88 -33.08
N GLU A 301 16.99 2.87 -32.34
CA GLU A 301 16.06 4.01 -32.23
C GLU A 301 16.65 5.14 -31.36
N ARG A 302 17.55 4.79 -30.45
CA ARG A 302 18.36 5.72 -29.64
C ARG A 302 19.84 5.49 -29.89
N ALA A 303 20.59 6.58 -30.05
CA ALA A 303 22.03 6.52 -30.24
C ALA A 303 22.73 6.01 -28.97
N ALA A 304 23.48 4.91 -29.11
CA ALA A 304 24.30 4.37 -28.04
C ALA A 304 25.67 5.07 -28.00
N THR A 305 26.07 5.57 -26.84
CA THR A 305 27.42 6.10 -26.60
C THR A 305 28.45 4.97 -26.51
N VAL A 306 28.08 3.86 -25.88
CA VAL A 306 28.87 2.62 -25.85
C VAL A 306 28.32 1.68 -26.93
N PRO A 307 29.13 1.21 -27.89
CA PRO A 307 28.64 0.33 -28.95
C PRO A 307 28.00 -0.96 -28.42
N LEU A 308 26.88 -1.37 -29.00
CA LEU A 308 26.29 -2.69 -28.78
C LEU A 308 26.85 -3.72 -29.78
N PRO A 309 26.82 -5.02 -29.46
CA PRO A 309 27.15 -6.07 -30.44
C PRO A 309 26.24 -5.98 -31.66
N SER A 310 26.79 -6.12 -32.87
CA SER A 310 26.02 -6.03 -34.12
C SER A 310 24.95 -7.10 -34.30
N ASN A 311 24.99 -8.16 -33.49
CA ASN A 311 24.01 -9.24 -33.47
C ASN A 311 23.12 -9.21 -32.21
N ALA A 312 23.13 -8.14 -31.42
CA ALA A 312 22.27 -8.00 -30.25
C ALA A 312 20.79 -8.05 -30.65
N GLN A 313 19.98 -8.73 -29.85
CA GLN A 313 18.54 -8.84 -30.04
C GLN A 313 17.80 -8.32 -28.78
N PRO A 314 16.53 -7.89 -28.88
CA PRO A 314 15.78 -7.43 -27.71
C PRO A 314 15.75 -8.46 -26.56
N ALA A 315 15.75 -9.76 -26.89
CA ALA A 315 15.83 -10.84 -25.92
C ALA A 315 17.14 -10.84 -25.08
N ASP A 316 18.23 -10.26 -25.60
CA ASP A 316 19.51 -10.18 -24.88
C ASP A 316 19.49 -9.17 -23.73
N VAL A 317 18.62 -8.16 -23.81
CA VAL A 317 18.47 -7.10 -22.80
C VAL A 317 17.18 -7.23 -21.99
N GLN A 318 16.41 -8.30 -22.20
CA GLN A 318 15.13 -8.52 -21.52
C GLN A 318 15.25 -8.53 -19.99
N ASP A 319 16.34 -9.11 -19.45
CA ASP A 319 16.61 -9.12 -18.01
C ASP A 319 16.80 -7.69 -17.44
N LEU A 320 17.31 -6.74 -18.24
CA LEU A 320 17.39 -5.33 -17.87
C LEU A 320 16.02 -4.66 -17.89
N VAL A 321 15.19 -4.95 -18.88
CA VAL A 321 13.81 -4.44 -18.96
C VAL A 321 13.03 -4.83 -17.71
N VAL A 322 13.17 -6.08 -17.25
CA VAL A 322 12.51 -6.53 -16.02
C VAL A 322 13.01 -5.77 -14.80
N LEU A 323 14.32 -5.62 -14.63
CA LEU A 323 14.89 -4.82 -13.54
C LEU A 323 14.34 -3.39 -13.56
N TYR A 324 14.34 -2.74 -14.72
CA TYR A 324 13.90 -1.35 -14.87
C TYR A 324 12.42 -1.18 -14.60
N GLN A 325 11.57 -2.13 -15.00
CA GLN A 325 10.14 -2.10 -14.66
C GLN A 325 9.91 -2.18 -13.15
N VAL A 326 10.66 -3.01 -12.43
CA VAL A 326 10.54 -3.10 -10.96
C VAL A 326 11.03 -1.81 -10.28
N MET A 327 12.14 -1.24 -10.77
CA MET A 327 12.65 0.04 -10.26
C MET A 327 11.69 1.20 -10.55
N ALA A 328 11.07 1.23 -11.73
CA ALA A 328 10.04 2.21 -12.10
C ALA A 328 8.84 2.16 -11.13
N VAL A 329 8.38 0.95 -10.80
CA VAL A 329 7.30 0.77 -9.81
C VAL A 329 7.74 1.30 -8.44
N ALA A 330 8.94 0.93 -7.97
CA ALA A 330 9.45 1.37 -6.68
C ALA A 330 9.54 2.91 -6.59
N GLU A 331 10.03 3.56 -7.64
CA GLU A 331 10.22 5.00 -7.72
C GLU A 331 8.87 5.76 -7.69
N ILE A 332 7.96 5.42 -8.61
CA ILE A 332 6.65 6.09 -8.68
C ILE A 332 5.80 5.76 -7.45
N ALA A 333 5.95 4.57 -6.88
CA ALA A 333 5.33 4.20 -5.61
C ALA A 333 5.84 5.09 -4.47
N ALA A 334 7.14 5.33 -4.38
CA ALA A 334 7.74 6.17 -3.35
C ALA A 334 7.22 7.61 -3.47
N ILE A 335 7.31 8.21 -4.65
CA ILE A 335 6.86 9.60 -4.90
C ILE A 335 5.35 9.74 -4.63
N THR A 336 4.55 8.78 -5.07
CA THR A 336 3.09 8.78 -4.81
C THR A 336 2.80 8.67 -3.32
N THR A 337 3.57 7.85 -2.60
CA THR A 337 3.44 7.72 -1.15
C THR A 337 3.82 9.02 -0.44
N GLN A 338 4.89 9.71 -0.86
CA GLN A 338 5.26 11.02 -0.31
C GLN A 338 4.14 12.04 -0.47
N VAL A 339 3.50 12.09 -1.63
CA VAL A 339 2.38 13.01 -1.89
C VAL A 339 1.15 12.67 -1.04
N LEU A 340 0.78 11.38 -0.97
CA LEU A 340 -0.45 10.94 -0.33
C LEU A 340 -0.36 10.83 1.20
N ALA A 341 0.84 10.59 1.74
CA ALA A 341 1.09 10.54 3.17
C ALA A 341 1.33 11.93 3.79
N ASP A 342 1.59 12.96 2.97
CA ASP A 342 1.76 14.33 3.46
C ASP A 342 0.49 14.84 4.18
N PRO A 343 0.63 15.57 5.30
CA PRO A 343 -0.52 16.06 6.07
C PRO A 343 -1.37 17.12 5.35
N VAL A 344 -0.80 17.85 4.38
CA VAL A 344 -1.43 19.01 3.73
C VAL A 344 -1.72 18.74 2.25
N GLN A 345 -0.81 18.11 1.50
CA GLN A 345 -0.92 17.99 0.05
C GLN A 345 -2.17 17.31 -0.44
N PRO A 346 -2.62 16.18 0.16
CA PRO A 346 -3.82 15.53 -0.32
C PRO A 346 -4.98 16.50 -0.36
N ASN A 347 -5.16 17.35 0.66
CA ASN A 347 -6.24 18.33 0.73
C ASN A 347 -6.28 19.32 -0.45
N GLN A 348 -5.16 19.49 -1.15
CA GLN A 348 -5.08 20.34 -2.34
C GLN A 348 -5.56 19.63 -3.62
N MET A 349 -5.64 18.30 -3.63
CA MET A 349 -5.95 17.45 -4.79
C MET A 349 -7.41 16.98 -4.81
N SER A 350 -7.97 16.72 -5.98
CA SER A 350 -9.29 16.10 -6.11
C SER A 350 -9.22 14.57 -5.93
N PRO A 351 -10.35 13.89 -5.63
CA PRO A 351 -10.37 12.42 -5.60
C PRO A 351 -9.92 11.78 -6.92
N ALA A 352 -10.26 12.40 -8.06
CA ALA A 352 -9.85 11.92 -9.37
C ALA A 352 -8.32 12.00 -9.57
N ASP A 353 -7.67 13.04 -9.04
CA ASP A 353 -6.21 13.17 -9.09
C ASP A 353 -5.51 12.08 -8.26
N ILE A 354 -6.06 11.76 -7.08
CA ILE A 354 -5.56 10.68 -6.22
C ILE A 354 -5.74 9.33 -6.91
N GLU A 355 -6.92 9.07 -7.48
CA GLU A 355 -7.20 7.86 -8.25
C GLU A 355 -6.26 7.70 -9.43
N LEU A 356 -5.93 8.79 -10.14
CA LEU A 356 -4.98 8.77 -11.25
C LEU A 356 -3.61 8.26 -10.78
N MET A 357 -3.04 8.83 -9.72
CA MET A 357 -1.73 8.43 -9.21
C MET A 357 -1.71 6.97 -8.74
N VAL A 358 -2.74 6.56 -8.00
CA VAL A 358 -2.87 5.18 -7.50
C VAL A 358 -3.02 4.17 -8.64
N ASN A 359 -3.80 4.50 -9.67
CA ASN A 359 -4.00 3.65 -10.84
C ASN A 359 -2.74 3.53 -11.70
N GLU A 360 -1.91 4.57 -11.76
CA GLU A 360 -0.64 4.52 -12.49
C GLU A 360 0.32 3.52 -11.85
N VAL A 361 0.54 3.60 -10.53
CA VAL A 361 1.38 2.63 -9.80
C VAL A 361 0.85 1.21 -9.98
N ARG A 362 -0.47 1.02 -9.93
CA ARG A 362 -1.10 -0.27 -10.18
C ARG A 362 -0.80 -0.78 -11.59
N THR A 363 -0.87 0.08 -12.60
CA THR A 363 -0.65 -0.27 -14.01
C THR A 363 0.81 -0.69 -14.24
N LEU A 364 1.76 0.10 -13.73
CA LEU A 364 3.18 -0.23 -13.76
C LEU A 364 3.48 -1.58 -13.07
N ALA A 365 2.90 -1.79 -11.87
CA ALA A 365 3.09 -3.02 -11.12
C ALA A 365 2.51 -4.25 -11.86
N LEU A 366 1.34 -4.11 -12.47
CA LEU A 366 0.74 -5.17 -13.29
C LEU A 366 1.61 -5.51 -14.49
N GLN A 367 2.14 -4.50 -15.19
CA GLN A 367 3.02 -4.69 -16.33
C GLN A 367 4.31 -5.43 -15.90
N ALA A 368 4.95 -5.00 -14.81
CA ALA A 368 6.13 -5.67 -14.26
C ALA A 368 5.84 -7.14 -13.88
N ILE A 369 4.69 -7.42 -13.26
CA ILE A 369 4.29 -8.79 -12.88
C ILE A 369 4.08 -9.67 -14.13
N ILE A 370 3.47 -9.13 -15.19
CA ILE A 370 3.26 -9.86 -16.44
C ILE A 370 4.60 -10.23 -17.07
N THR A 371 5.54 -9.28 -17.14
CA THR A 371 6.89 -9.51 -17.68
C THR A 371 7.66 -10.55 -16.84
N LEU A 372 7.70 -10.37 -15.52
CA LEU A 372 8.35 -11.32 -14.58
C LEU A 372 7.83 -12.76 -14.75
N ARG A 373 6.51 -12.93 -14.88
CA ARG A 373 5.91 -14.24 -15.12
C ARG A 373 6.31 -14.81 -16.47
N THR A 374 6.25 -13.99 -17.52
CA THR A 374 6.59 -14.43 -18.88
C THR A 374 8.04 -14.93 -18.95
N ASP A 375 8.97 -14.22 -18.32
CA ASP A 375 10.39 -14.49 -18.43
C ASP A 375 10.91 -15.57 -17.46
N TYR A 376 10.35 -15.65 -16.25
CA TYR A 376 10.88 -16.50 -15.18
C TYR A 376 9.97 -17.64 -14.73
N GLN A 377 8.66 -17.60 -14.99
CA GLN A 377 7.77 -18.70 -14.60
C GLN A 377 8.20 -20.06 -15.17
N PRO A 378 8.65 -20.19 -16.45
CA PRO A 378 9.13 -21.47 -16.97
C PRO A 378 10.29 -22.06 -16.15
N ARG A 379 11.13 -21.22 -15.55
CA ARG A 379 12.25 -21.66 -14.71
C ARG A 379 11.83 -22.30 -13.39
N THR A 380 10.56 -22.15 -13.00
CA THR A 380 9.99 -22.85 -11.83
C THR A 380 9.93 -24.37 -12.07
N GLN A 381 9.87 -24.81 -13.34
CA GLN A 381 9.83 -26.23 -13.69
C GLN A 381 11.23 -26.87 -13.73
N SER A 382 12.28 -26.05 -13.85
CA SER A 382 13.69 -26.47 -13.90
C SER A 382 14.44 -26.23 -12.59
N VAL A 383 13.76 -25.92 -11.48
CA VAL A 383 14.39 -25.60 -10.19
C VAL A 383 15.32 -26.71 -9.68
N SER A 384 15.03 -27.98 -9.97
CA SER A 384 15.86 -29.11 -9.57
C SER A 384 17.14 -29.27 -10.39
N SER A 385 17.22 -28.64 -11.57
CA SER A 385 18.35 -28.74 -12.51
C SER A 385 19.14 -27.43 -12.66
N ASP A 386 18.53 -26.29 -12.31
CA ASP A 386 19.16 -24.98 -12.45
C ASP A 386 20.19 -24.76 -11.34
N ALA A 387 21.37 -24.26 -11.72
CA ALA A 387 22.44 -23.96 -10.77
C ALA A 387 22.12 -22.76 -9.87
N GLU A 388 21.27 -21.84 -10.33
CA GLU A 388 20.89 -20.62 -9.62
C GLU A 388 19.40 -20.66 -9.26
N PRO A 389 18.97 -20.19 -8.08
CA PRO A 389 17.61 -20.34 -7.55
C PRO A 389 16.58 -19.36 -8.18
N ILE A 390 16.73 -19.02 -9.45
CA ILE A 390 15.92 -18.00 -10.14
C ILE A 390 14.43 -18.36 -10.12
N GLY A 391 14.09 -19.64 -10.32
CA GLY A 391 12.71 -20.15 -10.29
C GLY A 391 12.01 -20.03 -8.93
N LEU A 392 12.75 -19.78 -7.84
CA LEU A 392 12.21 -19.54 -6.50
C LEU A 392 12.13 -18.04 -6.17
N LEU A 393 13.12 -17.25 -6.58
CA LEU A 393 13.23 -15.84 -6.20
C LEU A 393 12.21 -14.92 -6.87
N TRP A 394 11.83 -15.19 -8.13
CA TRP A 394 10.93 -14.31 -8.90
C TRP A 394 9.53 -14.18 -8.25
N GLN A 395 9.07 -15.22 -7.55
CA GLN A 395 7.78 -15.20 -6.85
C GLN A 395 7.79 -14.20 -5.68
N GLY A 396 8.92 -14.07 -4.98
CA GLY A 396 9.11 -13.10 -3.91
C GLY A 396 8.99 -11.66 -4.41
N VAL A 397 9.59 -11.36 -5.57
CA VAL A 397 9.47 -10.05 -6.23
C VAL A 397 8.03 -9.77 -6.63
N VAL A 398 7.32 -10.76 -7.20
CA VAL A 398 5.90 -10.63 -7.57
C VAL A 398 5.01 -10.41 -6.34
N SER A 399 5.30 -11.04 -5.19
CA SER A 399 4.56 -10.78 -3.94
C SER A 399 4.77 -9.34 -3.48
N SER A 400 6.02 -8.88 -3.45
CA SER A 400 6.35 -7.52 -3.03
C SER A 400 5.72 -6.45 -3.93
N LEU A 401 5.69 -6.66 -5.25
CA LEU A 401 4.99 -5.76 -6.18
C LEU A 401 3.48 -5.66 -5.86
N LYS A 402 2.84 -6.78 -5.52
CA LYS A 402 1.42 -6.79 -5.12
C LYS A 402 1.22 -6.07 -3.79
N GLU A 403 2.12 -6.26 -2.84
CA GLU A 403 2.07 -5.64 -1.51
C GLU A 403 2.23 -4.12 -1.60
N VAL A 404 3.17 -3.63 -2.42
CA VAL A 404 3.35 -2.19 -2.69
C VAL A 404 2.10 -1.61 -3.37
N ALA A 405 1.60 -2.25 -4.43
CA ALA A 405 0.40 -1.79 -5.14
C ALA A 405 -0.85 -1.77 -4.24
N LEU A 406 -1.02 -2.78 -3.39
CA LEU A 406 -2.11 -2.84 -2.41
C LEU A 406 -1.95 -1.76 -1.33
N GLY A 407 -0.73 -1.54 -0.84
CA GLY A 407 -0.44 -0.49 0.14
C GLY A 407 -0.86 0.88 -0.37
N ILE A 408 -0.48 1.23 -1.60
CA ILE A 408 -0.81 2.52 -2.22
C ILE A 408 -2.31 2.65 -2.49
N GLN A 409 -2.99 1.60 -2.94
CA GLN A 409 -4.46 1.62 -3.09
C GLN A 409 -5.15 1.84 -1.75
N THR A 410 -4.67 1.18 -0.69
CA THR A 410 -5.19 1.34 0.66
C THR A 410 -4.97 2.77 1.15
N LEU A 411 -3.77 3.33 0.96
CA LEU A 411 -3.45 4.71 1.30
C LEU A 411 -4.37 5.70 0.56
N GLY A 412 -4.52 5.55 -0.76
CA GLY A 412 -5.41 6.38 -1.57
C GLY A 412 -6.86 6.34 -1.11
N LEU A 413 -7.39 5.15 -0.84
CA LEU A 413 -8.74 4.98 -0.28
C LEU A 413 -8.88 5.69 1.06
N ARG A 414 -7.92 5.53 1.97
CA ARG A 414 -7.95 6.19 3.29
C ARG A 414 -7.89 7.70 3.20
N VAL A 415 -7.10 8.24 2.27
CA VAL A 415 -7.03 9.68 2.01
C VAL A 415 -8.35 10.22 1.46
N ILE A 416 -9.03 9.47 0.60
CA ILE A 416 -10.34 9.84 0.06
C ILE A 416 -11.44 9.73 1.13
N GLU A 417 -11.44 8.65 1.92
CA GLU A 417 -12.42 8.40 2.99
C GLU A 417 -12.37 9.44 4.12
N LYS A 418 -11.22 10.09 4.34
CA LYS A 418 -11.13 11.22 5.29
C LYS A 418 -12.00 12.41 4.92
N ARG A 419 -12.46 12.51 3.67
CA ARG A 419 -13.26 13.63 3.19
C ARG A 419 -14.75 13.30 3.27
N PRO A 420 -15.61 14.31 3.49
CA PRO A 420 -17.04 14.08 3.39
C PRO A 420 -17.41 13.50 2.02
N PRO A 421 -18.48 12.69 1.90
CA PRO A 421 -18.82 12.06 0.63
C PRO A 421 -19.13 13.11 -0.43
N LEU A 422 -18.70 12.83 -1.67
CA LEU A 422 -18.99 13.69 -2.81
C LEU A 422 -20.45 13.55 -3.22
N THR A 423 -21.20 14.64 -3.16
CA THR A 423 -22.61 14.72 -3.58
C THR A 423 -22.73 15.51 -4.88
N ARG A 424 -23.72 15.15 -5.70
CA ARG A 424 -24.08 15.91 -6.91
C ARG A 424 -25.29 16.77 -6.60
N LYS A 425 -25.14 18.09 -6.74
CA LYS A 425 -26.23 19.06 -6.53
C LYS A 425 -26.54 19.78 -7.84
N THR A 426 -27.82 19.81 -8.20
CA THR A 426 -28.30 20.58 -9.36
C THR A 426 -28.56 22.02 -8.94
N LEU A 427 -28.05 22.98 -9.71
CA LEU A 427 -28.28 24.39 -9.45
C LEU A 427 -29.72 24.81 -9.73
N THR A 428 -30.33 25.49 -8.75
CA THR A 428 -31.69 26.03 -8.84
C THR A 428 -31.73 27.51 -9.22
N ALA A 429 -30.59 28.20 -9.17
CA ALA A 429 -30.44 29.61 -9.54
C ALA A 429 -29.06 29.85 -10.20
N PRO A 430 -28.93 30.86 -11.08
CA PRO A 430 -27.63 31.25 -11.61
C PRO A 430 -26.70 31.71 -10.48
N ALA A 431 -25.45 31.24 -10.47
CA ALA A 431 -24.52 31.50 -9.38
C ALA A 431 -23.05 31.52 -9.87
N ASN A 432 -22.13 31.83 -8.96
CA ASN A 432 -20.69 31.60 -9.12
C ASN A 432 -20.19 30.70 -7.98
N PHE A 433 -19.00 30.12 -8.09
CA PHE A 433 -18.48 29.23 -7.04
C PHE A 433 -18.32 29.91 -5.67
N HIS A 434 -18.05 31.22 -5.60
CA HIS A 434 -17.98 31.95 -4.34
C HIS A 434 -19.33 32.02 -3.61
N LEU A 435 -20.40 32.29 -4.35
CA LEU A 435 -21.77 32.32 -3.84
C LEU A 435 -22.24 30.92 -3.45
N LEU A 436 -21.91 29.90 -4.24
CA LEU A 436 -22.20 28.50 -3.89
C LEU A 436 -21.46 28.04 -2.64
N ALA A 437 -20.17 28.40 -2.51
CA ALA A 437 -19.38 28.06 -1.35
C ALA A 437 -19.94 28.70 -0.07
N HIS A 438 -20.33 29.98 -0.13
CA HIS A 438 -20.99 30.65 0.98
C HIS A 438 -22.37 30.05 1.30
N THR A 439 -23.19 29.75 0.30
CA THR A 439 -24.55 29.21 0.54
C THR A 439 -24.55 27.77 1.02
N TRP A 440 -23.65 26.92 0.54
CA TRP A 440 -23.61 25.50 0.94
C TRP A 440 -22.79 25.26 2.21
N TYR A 441 -21.68 25.97 2.39
CA TYR A 441 -20.74 25.71 3.48
C TYR A 441 -20.62 26.85 4.49
N GLY A 442 -21.18 28.03 4.21
CA GLY A 442 -20.99 29.22 5.04
C GLY A 442 -19.61 29.88 4.90
N ASP A 443 -18.76 29.39 3.99
CA ASP A 443 -17.41 29.90 3.76
C ASP A 443 -17.15 30.11 2.27
N TYR A 444 -16.96 31.36 1.86
CA TYR A 444 -16.69 31.75 0.48
C TYR A 444 -15.29 31.30 -0.01
N ARG A 445 -14.36 30.97 0.89
CA ARG A 445 -12.99 30.55 0.57
C ARG A 445 -12.95 29.15 -0.05
N ARG A 446 -13.97 28.32 0.20
CA ARG A 446 -14.13 26.99 -0.43
C ARG A 446 -14.52 27.03 -1.91
N ALA A 447 -14.59 28.22 -2.53
CA ALA A 447 -14.85 28.35 -3.95
C ALA A 447 -13.79 27.66 -4.82
N THR A 448 -12.52 27.71 -4.40
CA THR A 448 -11.41 27.03 -5.08
C THR A 448 -11.57 25.51 -5.03
N GLU A 449 -12.03 24.97 -3.89
CA GLU A 449 -12.37 23.56 -3.73
C GLU A 449 -13.50 23.13 -4.67
N LEU A 450 -14.60 23.91 -4.72
CA LEU A 450 -15.70 23.64 -5.66
C LEU A 450 -15.25 23.67 -7.12
N HIS A 451 -14.37 24.60 -7.47
CA HIS A 451 -13.82 24.65 -8.83
C HIS A 451 -12.98 23.41 -9.15
N ARG A 452 -12.12 22.97 -8.23
CA ARG A 452 -11.29 21.75 -8.38
C ARG A 452 -12.12 20.48 -8.54
N LEU A 453 -13.25 20.35 -7.84
CA LEU A 453 -14.16 19.22 -7.97
C LEU A 453 -14.95 19.20 -9.29
N ASN A 454 -14.92 20.30 -10.04
CA ASN A 454 -15.71 20.50 -11.25
C ASN A 454 -14.86 21.04 -12.41
N PRO A 455 -13.82 20.30 -12.85
CA PRO A 455 -12.93 20.73 -13.94
C PRO A 455 -13.67 20.91 -15.28
N GLN A 456 -14.84 20.27 -15.45
CA GLN A 456 -15.69 20.43 -16.63
C GLN A 456 -16.28 21.84 -16.79
N VAL A 457 -16.31 22.64 -15.72
CA VAL A 457 -16.88 23.99 -15.74
C VAL A 457 -15.87 24.96 -16.33
N ARG A 458 -16.11 25.39 -17.58
CA ARG A 458 -15.25 26.35 -18.29
C ARG A 458 -15.29 27.77 -17.72
N ASN A 459 -16.45 28.21 -17.21
CA ASN A 459 -16.66 29.56 -16.70
C ASN A 459 -17.05 29.53 -15.21
N PRO A 460 -16.09 29.58 -14.28
CA PRO A 460 -16.31 29.48 -12.83
C PRO A 460 -17.23 30.57 -12.26
N ASN A 461 -17.31 31.71 -12.95
CA ASN A 461 -18.07 32.88 -12.56
C ASN A 461 -19.50 32.91 -13.11
N PHE A 462 -19.86 32.01 -14.03
CA PHE A 462 -21.16 31.99 -14.69
C PHE A 462 -21.70 30.56 -14.77
N LEU A 463 -22.31 30.12 -13.67
CA LEU A 463 -23.02 28.84 -13.59
C LEU A 463 -24.51 29.05 -13.88
N GLN A 464 -25.10 28.17 -14.69
CA GLN A 464 -26.49 28.26 -15.14
C GLN A 464 -27.41 27.36 -14.31
N VAL A 465 -28.71 27.66 -14.34
CA VAL A 465 -29.74 26.81 -13.73
C VAL A 465 -29.74 25.46 -14.45
N GLY A 466 -29.71 24.37 -13.69
CA GLY A 466 -29.64 23.00 -14.22
C GLY A 466 -28.22 22.42 -14.28
N ASP A 467 -27.16 23.21 -14.05
CA ASP A 467 -25.80 22.67 -13.97
C ASP A 467 -25.67 21.71 -12.78
N ILE A 468 -25.00 20.57 -13.00
CA ILE A 468 -24.73 19.58 -11.96
C ILE A 468 -23.32 19.83 -11.42
N ILE A 469 -23.26 20.19 -10.14
CA ILE A 469 -22.01 20.53 -9.44
C ILE A 469 -21.71 19.46 -8.40
N ASN A 470 -20.50 18.91 -8.47
CA ASN A 470 -19.93 18.03 -7.46
C ASN A 470 -19.53 18.88 -6.24
N ALA A 471 -19.99 18.48 -5.06
CA ALA A 471 -19.74 19.19 -3.81
C ALA A 471 -19.69 18.19 -2.66
N TYR A 472 -18.77 18.36 -1.72
CA TYR A 472 -18.75 17.55 -0.51
C TYR A 472 -20.03 17.75 0.31
N ALA A 473 -20.50 16.67 0.93
CA ALA A 473 -21.58 16.75 1.91
C ALA A 473 -21.15 17.68 3.07
N ARG A 474 -22.14 18.37 3.65
CA ARG A 474 -21.92 19.21 4.83
C ARG A 474 -21.98 18.37 6.10
#